data_AF-X1QBM9-F1
#
_entry.id   AF-X1QBM9-F1
#
_cell.length_a   1.000
_cell.length_b   1.000
_cell.length_c   1.000
_cell.angle_alpha   90.00
_cell.angle_beta   90.00
_cell.angle_gamma   90.00
#
_symmetry.space_group_name_H-M   'P 1'
#
loop_
_entity.id
_entity.type
_entity.pdbx_description
1 polymer ?
#
loop_
_entity_poly.entity_id
_entity_poly.type
_entity_poly.pdbx_seq_one_letter_code
_entity_poly.pdbx_strand_id
1 'polypeptide(L)'
;LSRMRALSLKKVFRPLGYPTISFVTDGDADQQAAEAVSLICKYSSIVVVDTVEPYAFLPMLTAVMNIFSDPQKPVQVEPKVYPIGEPDANAPLMFTTNFSLTYYTVESDVEASRVPSYILVVDTEGTSVLTAYSGDKLNEKTVAEA
;
A
#
# COMPACT_ATOMS: atom_id res chain seq x y z
N LEU A 1 11.57 1.78 22.51
CA LEU A 1 11.24 0.61 21.64
C LEU A 1 12.46 -0.04 20.98
N SER A 2 13.30 0.69 20.22
CA SER A 2 14.43 0.09 19.48
C SER A 2 15.40 -0.73 20.34
N ARG A 3 15.76 -0.25 21.54
CA ARG A 3 16.61 -1.00 22.48
C ARG A 3 15.93 -2.28 22.96
N MET A 4 14.63 -2.25 23.26
CA MET A 4 13.88 -3.43 23.69
C MET A 4 13.87 -4.49 22.59
N ARG A 5 13.55 -4.10 21.35
CA ARG A 5 13.59 -5.00 20.19
C ARG A 5 14.98 -5.57 19.91
N ALA A 6 16.03 -4.74 20.01
CA ALA A 6 17.39 -5.17 19.80
C ALA A 6 17.88 -6.16 20.88
N LEU A 7 17.57 -5.90 22.16
CA LEU A 7 17.93 -6.79 23.27
C LEU A 7 17.21 -8.13 23.20
N SER A 8 15.91 -8.13 22.86
CA SER A 8 15.14 -9.36 22.74
C SER A 8 15.63 -10.23 21.58
N LEU A 9 15.96 -9.65 20.42
CA LEU A 9 16.43 -10.41 19.26
C LEU A 9 17.92 -10.78 19.31
N LYS A 10 18.80 -9.82 19.64
CA LYS A 10 20.26 -10.01 19.54
C LYS A 10 20.91 -10.59 20.79
N LYS A 11 20.30 -10.37 21.96
CA LYS A 11 20.84 -10.84 23.26
C LYS A 11 19.94 -11.87 23.94
N VAL A 12 18.83 -12.24 23.30
CA VAL A 12 17.84 -13.19 23.83
C VAL A 12 17.40 -12.79 25.25
N PHE A 13 17.26 -11.48 25.49
CA PHE A 13 16.87 -10.97 26.79
C PHE A 13 15.37 -11.19 27.01
N ARG A 14 15.04 -12.38 27.55
CA ARG A 14 13.67 -12.88 27.71
C ARG A 14 12.68 -11.91 28.35
N PRO A 15 13.04 -11.08 29.37
CA PRO A 15 12.09 -10.14 29.95
C PRO A 15 11.52 -9.10 28.97
N LEU A 16 12.20 -8.84 27.85
CA LEU A 16 11.75 -7.93 26.79
C LEU A 16 11.25 -8.67 25.53
N GLY A 17 11.01 -9.98 25.63
CA GLY A 17 10.55 -10.85 24.53
C GLY A 17 9.05 -10.77 24.21
N TYR A 18 8.39 -9.67 24.59
CA TYR A 18 6.93 -9.52 24.49
C TYR A 18 6.55 -8.32 23.61
N PRO A 19 5.33 -8.30 23.05
CA PRO A 19 4.77 -7.13 22.37
C PRO A 19 4.76 -5.88 23.27
N THR A 20 4.77 -4.70 22.65
CA THR A 20 4.79 -3.41 23.36
C THR A 20 3.52 -2.60 23.09
N ILE A 21 3.07 -1.86 24.10
CA ILE A 21 1.99 -0.89 24.00
C ILE A 21 2.56 0.51 24.25
N SER A 22 2.15 1.45 23.41
CA SER A 22 2.49 2.87 23.54
C SER A 22 1.21 3.71 23.55
N PHE A 23 1.22 4.78 24.32
CA PHE A 23 0.12 5.74 24.43
C PHE A 23 0.58 7.08 23.87
N VAL A 24 -0.26 7.70 23.06
CA VAL A 24 -0.07 9.00 22.43
C VAL A 24 -1.31 9.82 22.76
N THR A 25 -1.29 10.50 23.90
CA THR A 25 -2.46 11.24 24.43
C THR A 25 -2.27 12.75 24.38
N ASP A 26 -1.05 13.21 24.13
CA ASP A 26 -0.71 14.62 24.17
C ASP A 26 -0.71 15.20 22.74
N GLY A 27 -1.07 16.49 22.62
CA GLY A 27 -1.06 17.21 21.34
C GLY A 27 -2.38 17.14 20.57
N ASP A 28 -2.42 17.90 19.48
CA ASP A 28 -3.53 17.89 18.52
C ASP A 28 -3.55 16.61 17.68
N ALA A 29 -4.62 16.42 16.89
CA ALA A 29 -4.78 15.21 16.08
C ALA A 29 -3.62 14.98 15.09
N ASP A 30 -2.99 16.03 14.57
CA ASP A 30 -1.87 15.95 13.63
C ASP A 30 -0.59 15.48 14.34
N GLN A 31 -0.32 16.03 15.53
CA GLN A 31 0.79 15.60 16.38
C GLN A 31 0.63 14.14 16.80
N GLN A 32 -0.58 13.77 17.25
CA GLN A 32 -0.86 12.38 17.61
C GLN A 32 -0.69 11.42 16.43
N ALA A 33 -1.11 11.82 15.22
CA ALA A 33 -0.89 11.04 14.00
C ALA A 33 0.60 10.86 13.67
N ALA A 34 1.38 11.93 13.72
CA ALA A 34 2.81 11.87 13.45
C ALA A 34 3.56 10.97 14.46
N GLU A 35 3.25 11.09 15.75
CA GLU A 35 3.85 10.26 16.79
C GLU A 35 3.42 8.79 16.66
N ALA A 36 2.14 8.53 16.40
CA ALA A 36 1.64 7.18 16.17
C ALA A 36 2.33 6.51 14.98
N VAL A 37 2.47 7.21 13.85
CA VAL A 37 3.19 6.70 12.66
C VAL A 37 4.65 6.39 12.99
N SER A 38 5.32 7.24 13.77
CA SER A 38 6.70 6.99 14.22
C SER A 38 6.80 5.72 15.06
N LEU A 39 5.87 5.52 15.99
CA LEU A 39 5.82 4.34 16.86
C LEU A 39 5.49 3.06 16.09
N ILE A 40 4.57 3.11 15.13
CA ILE A 40 4.26 2.03 14.20
C ILE A 40 5.54 1.62 13.44
N CYS A 41 6.26 2.60 12.88
CA CYS A 41 7.53 2.37 12.20
C CYS A 41 8.65 1.88 13.14
N LYS A 42 8.51 2.06 14.46
CA LYS A 42 9.53 1.75 15.48
C LYS A 42 9.09 0.70 16.49
N TYR A 43 8.56 -0.41 15.97
CA TYR A 43 8.34 -1.66 16.71
C TYR A 43 7.26 -1.63 17.79
N SER A 44 6.44 -0.57 17.86
CA SER A 44 5.27 -0.59 18.73
C SER A 44 4.29 -1.65 18.22
N SER A 45 3.74 -2.46 19.11
CA SER A 45 2.78 -3.51 18.72
C SER A 45 1.34 -3.01 18.82
N ILE A 46 1.08 -2.13 19.79
CA ILE A 46 -0.20 -1.45 19.99
C ILE A 46 0.11 0.02 20.21
N VAL A 47 -0.57 0.90 19.49
CA VAL A 47 -0.54 2.34 19.72
C VAL A 47 -1.95 2.79 20.08
N VAL A 48 -2.10 3.41 21.24
CA VAL A 48 -3.35 4.00 21.71
C VAL A 48 -3.26 5.50 21.47
N VAL A 49 -4.25 6.06 20.78
CA VAL A 49 -4.39 7.50 20.52
C VAL A 49 -5.70 8.00 21.14
N ASP A 50 -5.78 9.29 21.45
CA ASP A 50 -7.01 9.90 21.97
C ASP A 50 -7.87 10.54 20.86
N THR A 51 -7.25 10.89 19.73
CA THR A 51 -7.96 11.45 18.58
C THR A 51 -9.06 10.52 18.03
N VAL A 52 -10.19 11.11 17.70
CA VAL A 52 -11.33 10.44 17.02
C VAL A 52 -11.52 10.92 15.58
N GLU A 53 -10.61 11.79 15.10
CA GLU A 53 -10.71 12.42 13.79
C GLU A 53 -10.38 11.43 12.66
N PRO A 54 -11.32 11.15 11.73
CA PRO A 54 -11.11 10.15 10.68
C PRO A 54 -9.88 10.42 9.80
N TYR A 55 -9.60 11.69 9.51
CA TYR A 55 -8.47 12.07 8.66
C TYR A 55 -7.12 11.76 9.32
N ALA A 56 -7.03 11.77 10.65
CA ALA A 56 -5.81 11.48 11.40
C ALA A 56 -5.48 9.97 11.37
N PHE A 57 -6.50 9.11 11.25
CA PHE A 57 -6.30 7.66 11.14
C PHE A 57 -5.74 7.24 9.77
N LEU A 58 -6.07 7.95 8.69
CA LEU A 58 -5.63 7.61 7.34
C LEU A 58 -4.10 7.39 7.25
N PRO A 59 -3.23 8.35 7.64
CA PRO A 59 -1.78 8.13 7.59
C PRO A 59 -1.31 7.00 8.51
N MET A 60 -1.94 6.80 9.67
CA MET A 60 -1.60 5.71 10.59
C MET A 60 -1.87 4.34 9.96
N LEU A 61 -3.06 4.15 9.38
CA LEU A 61 -3.48 2.90 8.75
C LEU A 61 -2.67 2.64 7.46
N THR A 62 -2.41 3.67 6.66
CA THR A 62 -1.52 3.58 5.49
C THR A 62 -0.11 3.18 5.90
N ALA A 63 0.43 3.71 7.00
CA ALA A 63 1.74 3.30 7.50
C ALA A 63 1.77 1.83 7.93
N VAL A 64 0.71 1.32 8.59
CA VAL A 64 0.59 -0.10 8.93
C VAL A 64 0.60 -0.96 7.67
N MET A 65 -0.24 -0.64 6.67
CA MET A 65 -0.31 -1.38 5.41
C MET A 65 1.04 -1.40 4.68
N ASN A 66 1.76 -0.27 4.67
CA ASN A 66 3.04 -0.16 3.96
C ASN A 66 4.18 -0.88 4.69
N ILE A 67 4.32 -0.69 6.00
CA ILE A 67 5.45 -1.22 6.79
C ILE A 67 5.36 -2.74 7.00
N PHE A 68 4.15 -3.28 7.11
CA PHE A 68 3.94 -4.71 7.38
C PHE A 68 3.66 -5.56 6.12
N SER A 69 3.73 -4.95 4.93
CA SER A 69 3.71 -5.70 3.66
C SER A 69 4.99 -6.51 3.48
N ASP A 70 4.88 -7.72 2.90
CA ASP A 70 6.05 -8.55 2.57
C ASP A 70 6.90 -7.83 1.49
N PRO A 71 8.13 -7.39 1.80
CA PRO A 71 8.93 -6.65 0.83
C PRO A 71 9.42 -7.51 -0.35
N GLN A 72 9.33 -8.85 -0.27
CA GLN A 72 9.77 -9.75 -1.33
C GLN A 72 8.67 -10.06 -2.34
N LYS A 73 7.41 -9.85 -1.98
CA LYS A 73 6.25 -10.21 -2.80
C LYS A 73 5.40 -8.98 -3.07
N PRO A 74 5.53 -8.36 -4.25
CA PRO A 74 4.63 -7.30 -4.65
C PRO A 74 3.18 -7.78 -4.61
N VAL A 75 2.28 -6.98 -4.05
CA VAL A 75 0.85 -7.26 -4.12
C VAL A 75 0.40 -7.04 -5.56
N GLN A 76 -0.17 -8.09 -6.16
CA GLN A 76 -0.56 -8.13 -7.56
C GLN A 76 -2.07 -8.15 -7.71
N VAL A 77 -2.54 -7.59 -8.81
CA VAL A 77 -3.92 -7.70 -9.29
C VAL A 77 -3.96 -8.78 -10.36
N GLU A 78 -5.07 -9.52 -10.46
CA GLU A 78 -5.21 -10.56 -11.48
C GLU A 78 -5.12 -9.93 -12.88
N PRO A 79 -4.22 -10.39 -13.78
CA PRO A 79 -4.13 -9.87 -15.15
C PRO A 79 -5.39 -10.22 -15.95
N LYS A 80 -6.20 -9.21 -16.24
CA LYS A 80 -7.41 -9.30 -17.07
C LYS A 80 -7.89 -7.91 -17.47
N VAL A 81 -8.94 -7.86 -18.28
CA VAL A 81 -9.69 -6.62 -18.53
C VAL A 81 -10.68 -6.40 -17.39
N TYR A 82 -10.60 -5.24 -16.76
CA TYR A 82 -11.54 -4.77 -15.74
C TYR A 82 -12.49 -3.72 -16.33
N PRO A 83 -13.81 -3.92 -16.24
CA PRO A 83 -14.78 -2.86 -16.52
C PRO A 83 -14.88 -1.94 -15.31
N ILE A 84 -14.72 -0.62 -15.52
CA ILE A 84 -14.91 0.40 -14.50
C ILE A 84 -16.19 1.17 -14.80
N GLY A 85 -17.15 1.14 -13.86
CA GLY A 85 -18.51 1.61 -14.08
C GLY A 85 -19.29 0.67 -15.00
N GLU A 86 -20.03 1.22 -15.96
CA GLU A 86 -20.82 0.47 -16.95
C GLU A 86 -20.35 0.81 -18.39
N PRO A 87 -19.15 0.36 -18.81
CA PRO A 87 -18.61 0.67 -20.13
C PRO A 87 -19.40 -0.04 -21.24
N ASP A 88 -19.61 0.66 -22.35
CA ASP A 88 -20.21 0.14 -23.58
C ASP A 88 -19.14 -0.16 -24.66
N ALA A 89 -19.58 -0.56 -25.86
CA ALA A 89 -18.68 -0.88 -26.96
C ALA A 89 -17.84 0.30 -27.49
N ASN A 90 -18.18 1.55 -27.12
CA ASN A 90 -17.44 2.75 -27.50
C ASN A 90 -16.58 3.29 -26.37
N ALA A 91 -16.60 2.65 -25.19
CA ALA A 91 -15.80 3.04 -24.04
C ALA A 91 -14.30 2.95 -24.35
N PRO A 92 -13.48 3.89 -23.81
CA PRO A 92 -12.04 3.83 -23.99
C PRO A 92 -11.45 2.60 -23.29
N LEU A 93 -10.42 2.05 -23.91
CA LEU A 93 -9.56 1.02 -23.33
C LEU A 93 -8.22 1.66 -22.96
N MET A 94 -7.87 1.58 -21.68
CA MET A 94 -6.55 1.95 -21.16
C MET A 94 -5.84 0.67 -20.75
N PHE A 95 -4.51 0.64 -20.79
CA PHE A 95 -3.74 -0.46 -20.22
C PHE A 95 -2.82 0.03 -19.11
N THR A 96 -2.56 -0.83 -18.14
CA THR A 96 -1.65 -0.60 -17.02
C THR A 96 -1.01 -1.93 -16.60
N THR A 97 -0.17 -1.92 -15.56
CA THR A 97 0.48 -3.13 -15.05
C THR A 97 -0.29 -3.77 -13.89
N ASN A 98 -0.02 -5.05 -13.63
CA ASN A 98 -0.61 -5.80 -12.52
C ASN A 98 -0.04 -5.48 -11.14
N PHE A 99 0.79 -4.46 -10.99
CA PHE A 99 1.19 -3.96 -9.68
C PHE A 99 0.02 -3.25 -9.02
N SER A 100 -0.44 -3.75 -7.87
CA SER A 100 -1.66 -3.26 -7.20
C SER A 100 -1.72 -1.76 -6.99
N LEU A 101 -0.65 -1.13 -6.52
CA LEU A 101 -0.62 0.31 -6.30
C LEU A 101 -0.78 1.09 -7.62
N THR A 102 -0.18 0.60 -8.70
CA THR A 102 -0.35 1.21 -10.04
C THR A 102 -1.79 1.02 -10.52
N TYR A 103 -2.34 -0.20 -10.44
CA TYR A 103 -3.71 -0.49 -10.85
C TYR A 103 -4.74 0.37 -10.12
N TYR A 104 -4.73 0.37 -8.78
CA TYR A 104 -5.73 1.12 -7.99
C TYR A 104 -5.57 2.64 -8.13
N THR A 105 -4.37 3.13 -8.46
CA THR A 105 -4.21 4.56 -8.81
C THR A 105 -4.96 4.88 -10.11
N VAL A 106 -4.78 4.06 -11.16
CA VAL A 106 -5.47 4.26 -12.44
C VAL A 106 -6.98 4.05 -12.30
N GLU A 107 -7.40 2.99 -11.59
CA GLU A 107 -8.81 2.66 -11.40
C GLU A 107 -9.56 3.75 -10.63
N SER A 108 -8.99 4.27 -9.54
CA SER A 108 -9.60 5.37 -8.79
C SER A 108 -9.68 6.67 -9.60
N ASP A 109 -8.68 6.99 -10.41
CA ASP A 109 -8.72 8.16 -11.31
C ASP A 109 -9.79 8.00 -12.41
N VAL A 110 -9.91 6.80 -12.99
CA VAL A 110 -10.95 6.49 -13.99
C VAL A 110 -12.33 6.57 -13.36
N GLU A 111 -12.53 5.98 -12.17
CA GLU A 111 -13.80 6.07 -11.44
C GLU A 111 -14.15 7.53 -11.11
N ALA A 112 -13.20 8.30 -10.59
CA ALA A 112 -13.39 9.71 -10.26
C ALA A 112 -13.71 10.58 -11.49
N SER A 113 -13.20 10.22 -12.66
CA SER A 113 -13.48 10.91 -13.93
C SER A 113 -14.94 10.77 -14.38
N ARG A 114 -15.66 9.75 -13.86
CA ARG A 114 -17.02 9.37 -14.29
C ARG A 114 -17.11 9.04 -15.79
N VAL A 115 -16.01 8.60 -16.39
CA VAL A 115 -15.97 8.08 -17.76
C VAL A 115 -15.89 6.55 -17.69
N PRO A 116 -16.98 5.82 -17.99
CA PRO A 116 -16.95 4.36 -18.03
C PRO A 116 -15.89 3.88 -19.01
N SER A 117 -14.99 3.02 -18.53
CA SER A 117 -13.79 2.62 -19.28
C SER A 117 -13.43 1.15 -19.01
N TYR A 118 -12.65 0.57 -19.91
CA TYR A 118 -11.98 -0.70 -19.67
C TYR A 118 -10.52 -0.45 -19.29
N ILE A 119 -10.03 -1.22 -18.32
CA ILE A 119 -8.61 -1.24 -17.94
C ILE A 119 -8.04 -2.64 -18.22
N LEU A 120 -7.14 -2.76 -19.19
CA LEU A 120 -6.34 -3.95 -19.43
C LEU A 120 -5.16 -3.98 -18.45
N VAL A 121 -5.14 -5.00 -17.59
CA VAL A 121 -4.06 -5.22 -16.64
C VAL A 121 -3.06 -6.21 -17.22
N VAL A 122 -1.90 -5.70 -17.62
CA VAL A 122 -0.79 -6.49 -18.19
C VAL A 122 0.02 -7.11 -17.06
N ASP A 123 0.33 -8.41 -17.17
CA ASP A 123 1.20 -9.08 -16.21
C ASP A 123 2.65 -8.60 -16.36
N THR A 124 3.15 -7.92 -15.34
CA THR A 124 4.56 -7.48 -15.26
C THR A 124 5.24 -8.02 -14.00
N GLU A 125 4.75 -9.14 -13.48
CA GLU A 125 5.16 -9.75 -12.22
C GLU A 125 5.01 -8.79 -11.02
N GLY A 126 4.01 -7.92 -11.07
CA GLY A 126 3.72 -6.96 -10.00
C GLY A 126 4.70 -5.80 -9.92
N THR A 127 5.27 -5.37 -11.05
CA THR A 127 6.15 -4.20 -11.11
C THR A 127 5.44 -2.97 -11.66
N SER A 128 5.78 -1.78 -11.15
CA SER A 128 5.21 -0.51 -11.63
C SER A 128 5.54 -0.26 -13.11
N VAL A 129 4.79 0.62 -13.80
CA VAL A 129 4.95 0.90 -15.24
C VAL A 129 6.41 1.10 -15.66
N LEU A 130 7.12 2.05 -15.03
CA LEU A 130 8.50 2.38 -15.41
C LEU A 130 9.51 1.31 -14.97
N THR A 131 9.24 0.61 -13.87
CA THR A 131 10.05 -0.53 -13.43
C THR A 131 9.93 -1.70 -14.40
N ALA A 132 8.70 -2.02 -14.83
CA ALA A 132 8.41 -3.06 -15.78
C ALA A 132 9.04 -2.76 -17.14
N TYR A 133 8.88 -1.52 -17.62
CA TYR A 133 9.49 -1.06 -18.87
C TYR A 133 11.03 -1.18 -18.83
N SER A 134 11.66 -0.66 -17.78
CA SER A 134 13.12 -0.71 -17.63
C SER A 134 13.64 -2.14 -17.45
N GLY A 135 12.81 -3.04 -16.92
CA GLY A 135 13.12 -4.46 -16.74
C GLY A 135 12.70 -5.35 -17.91
N ASP A 136 12.28 -4.77 -19.05
CA ASP A 136 11.80 -5.48 -20.24
C ASP A 136 10.61 -6.44 -19.99
N LYS A 137 9.81 -6.15 -18.95
CA LYS A 137 8.55 -6.85 -18.63
C LYS A 137 7.33 -6.17 -19.20
N LEU A 138 7.49 -4.95 -19.72
CA LEU A 138 6.44 -4.19 -20.40
C LEU A 138 7.00 -3.71 -21.74
N ASN A 139 6.72 -4.48 -22.79
CA ASN A 139 7.15 -4.21 -24.17
C ASN A 139 6.00 -4.50 -25.16
N GLU A 140 6.25 -4.27 -26.44
CA GLU A 140 5.23 -4.38 -27.50
C GLU A 140 4.62 -5.78 -27.59
N LYS A 141 5.39 -6.84 -27.28
CA LYS A 141 4.92 -8.22 -27.36
C LYS A 141 4.02 -8.55 -26.19
N THR A 142 4.45 -8.23 -24.97
CA THR A 142 3.66 -8.48 -23.76
C THR A 142 2.32 -7.74 -23.79
N VAL A 143 2.30 -6.51 -24.32
CA VAL A 143 1.06 -5.74 -24.46
C VAL A 143 0.16 -6.29 -25.57
N ALA A 144 0.72 -6.82 -26.66
CA ALA A 144 -0.08 -7.40 -27.74
C ALA A 144 -0.65 -8.79 -27.41
N GLU A 145 0.01 -9.53 -26.50
CA GLU A 145 -0.45 -10.83 -26.01
C GLU A 145 -1.56 -10.73 -24.95
N ALA A 146 -1.57 -9.63 -24.19
CA ALA A 146 -2.55 -9.33 -23.14
C ALA A 146 -3.90 -8.87 -23.71
#